data_AF-A0A1F9QN13-F1
#
_entry.id   AF-A0A1F9QN13-F1
#
_cell.length_a   1.000
_cell.length_b   1.000
_cell.length_c   1.000
_cell.angle_alpha   90.00
_cell.angle_beta   90.00
_cell.angle_gamma   90.00
#
_symmetry.space_group_name_H-M   'P 1'
#
loop_
_entity.id
_entity.type
_entity.pdbx_description
1 polymer ?
#
loop_
_entity_poly.entity_id
_entity_poly.type
_entity_poly.pdbx_seq_one_letter_code
_entity_poly.pdbx_strand_id
1 'polypeptide(L)'
;MKNFFKLVLALALFAPGVCRAGEDGAEKKTLLTRDEVTVFKKKLVTVLDAMGLPPAGFSKQKDSFNLPTEFYLEKGKLVSNQAGAVRKFAIKGVKDAEAANKQAGTDYQKKILAAQAKGDYQEMTRVMQEMQQKTSQTALQGVQAQEDKKLPIELKVDFNRPDYRSIDPDLVVVEQAGVLALKTQQGEEGDPQETVSVYFQPSVLKDTKTLSQLDIRTGPVPSKTSISSITIELEGPAEEVEAWAKRIDFKKVLAQIDATVK
;
A
#
# COMPACT_ATOMS: atom_id res chain seq x y z
N MET A 1 41.44 -60.53 57.56
CA MET A 1 41.42 -59.13 57.06
C MET A 1 40.05 -58.86 56.42
N LYS A 2 39.21 -58.09 57.12
CA LYS A 2 38.57 -56.83 56.66
C LYS A 2 37.66 -57.04 55.43
N ASN A 3 36.36 -57.26 55.65
CA ASN A 3 35.29 -56.25 55.67
C ASN A 3 35.28 -55.36 54.42
N PHE A 4 34.17 -55.36 53.67
CA PHE A 4 33.31 -54.19 53.43
C PHE A 4 32.28 -54.50 52.32
N PHE A 5 31.11 -54.99 52.71
CA PHE A 5 29.90 -54.90 51.91
C PHE A 5 29.09 -53.73 52.50
N LYS A 6 29.09 -52.58 51.83
CA LYS A 6 28.16 -51.48 52.12
C LYS A 6 27.35 -51.18 50.87
N LEU A 7 26.09 -51.58 50.99
CA LEU A 7 24.94 -51.03 50.30
C LEU A 7 24.98 -49.50 50.34
N VAL A 8 24.96 -48.84 49.18
CA VAL A 8 24.52 -47.43 49.08
C VAL A 8 23.52 -47.36 47.94
N LEU A 9 22.27 -47.16 48.37
CA LEU A 9 21.12 -46.73 47.61
C LEU A 9 21.42 -45.35 47.01
N ALA A 10 21.44 -45.21 45.69
CA ALA A 10 21.47 -43.91 45.02
C ALA A 10 20.24 -43.76 44.13
N LEU A 11 19.43 -42.77 44.52
CA LEU A 11 18.17 -42.32 43.96
C LEU A 11 18.14 -42.29 42.43
N ALA A 12 17.03 -42.80 41.88
CA ALA A 12 16.54 -42.45 40.57
C ALA A 12 16.24 -40.93 40.50
N LEU A 13 16.98 -40.20 39.67
CA LEU A 13 16.55 -38.92 39.13
C LEU A 13 16.16 -39.15 37.67
N PHE A 14 14.89 -38.86 37.40
CA PHE A 14 14.26 -38.81 36.10
C PHE A 14 15.15 -38.07 35.08
N ALA A 15 15.72 -38.80 34.13
CA ALA A 15 16.00 -38.25 32.82
C ALA A 15 14.79 -38.59 31.94
N PRO A 16 13.90 -37.65 31.59
CA PRO A 16 13.02 -37.87 30.45
C PRO A 16 13.93 -37.97 29.22
N GLY A 17 14.09 -39.21 28.78
CA GLY A 17 14.79 -39.58 27.59
C GLY A 17 14.31 -38.77 26.39
N VAL A 18 15.28 -38.45 25.57
CA VAL A 18 15.22 -38.03 24.18
C VAL A 18 14.08 -38.78 23.44
N CYS A 19 12.90 -38.18 23.38
CA CYS A 19 11.93 -38.47 22.33
C CYS A 19 12.35 -37.67 21.09
N ARG A 20 13.29 -38.25 20.32
CA ARG A 20 13.37 -38.02 18.89
C ARG A 20 12.13 -38.69 18.27
N ALA A 21 11.04 -37.93 18.16
CA ALA A 21 9.92 -38.24 17.27
C ALA A 21 10.02 -37.27 16.10
N GLY A 22 9.95 -37.82 14.88
CA GLY A 22 10.27 -37.11 13.64
C GLY A 22 9.43 -35.86 13.43
N GLU A 23 10.12 -34.73 13.22
CA GLU A 23 9.61 -33.56 12.49
C GLU A 23 10.37 -33.45 11.16
N ASP A 24 10.40 -34.53 10.37
CA ASP A 24 10.73 -34.43 8.95
C ASP A 24 9.41 -34.22 8.19
N GLY A 25 9.16 -32.98 7.76
CA GLY A 25 8.11 -32.69 6.76
C GLY A 25 7.23 -31.46 6.96
N ALA A 26 7.41 -30.68 8.03
CA ALA A 26 6.78 -29.36 8.13
C ALA A 26 7.89 -28.32 8.23
N GLU A 27 8.13 -27.55 7.16
CA GLU A 27 8.90 -26.31 7.27
C GLU A 27 8.32 -25.51 8.44
N LYS A 28 9.11 -25.34 9.52
CA LYS A 28 8.72 -24.45 10.62
C LYS A 28 8.57 -23.06 10.03
N LYS A 29 7.34 -22.67 9.74
CA LYS A 29 6.99 -21.31 9.30
C LYS A 29 7.57 -20.33 10.31
N THR A 30 8.59 -19.59 9.88
CA THR A 30 9.25 -18.56 10.69
C THR A 30 8.38 -17.32 10.68
N LEU A 31 7.54 -17.17 11.70
CA LEU A 31 6.55 -16.10 11.80
C LEU A 31 7.16 -14.79 12.31
N LEU A 32 6.62 -13.68 11.80
CA LEU A 32 6.82 -12.36 12.39
C LEU A 32 5.90 -12.16 13.59
N THR A 33 6.40 -11.48 14.61
CA THR A 33 5.58 -11.02 15.73
C THR A 33 4.68 -9.86 15.29
N ARG A 34 3.58 -9.64 16.02
CA ARG A 34 2.67 -8.50 15.76
C ARG A 34 3.38 -7.15 15.82
N ASP A 35 4.39 -7.00 16.68
CA ASP A 35 5.17 -5.78 16.79
C ASP A 35 6.06 -5.58 15.57
N GLU A 36 6.72 -6.64 15.08
CA GLU A 36 7.50 -6.60 13.83
C GLU A 36 6.60 -6.24 12.63
N VAL A 37 5.39 -6.81 12.53
CA VAL A 37 4.39 -6.44 11.51
C VAL A 37 3.95 -4.98 11.64
N THR A 38 3.81 -4.49 12.87
CA THR A 38 3.42 -3.10 13.15
C THR A 38 4.50 -2.11 12.70
N VAL A 39 5.78 -2.48 12.77
CA VAL A 39 6.88 -1.65 12.24
C VAL A 39 6.70 -1.41 10.74
N PHE A 40 6.42 -2.46 9.95
CA PHE A 40 6.16 -2.32 8.51
C PHE A 40 4.98 -1.38 8.23
N LYS A 41 3.86 -1.57 8.95
CA LYS A 41 2.68 -0.71 8.78
C LYS A 41 2.98 0.76 9.10
N LYS A 42 3.71 1.04 10.19
CA LYS A 42 4.10 2.41 10.58
C LYS A 42 4.97 3.08 9.51
N LYS A 43 5.94 2.34 8.97
CA LYS A 43 6.79 2.84 7.87
C LYS A 43 5.99 3.07 6.60
N LEU A 44 5.09 2.17 6.21
CA LEU A 44 4.18 2.35 5.06
C LEU A 44 3.31 3.61 5.23
N VAL A 45 2.70 3.81 6.40
CA VAL A 45 1.93 5.03 6.69
C VAL A 45 2.80 6.27 6.58
N THR A 46 4.04 6.22 7.09
CA THR A 46 4.98 7.36 6.99
C THR A 46 5.29 7.73 5.54
N VAL A 47 5.48 6.73 4.67
CA VAL A 47 5.68 6.94 3.22
C VAL A 47 4.42 7.48 2.55
N LEU A 48 3.25 6.90 2.85
CA LEU A 48 1.98 7.40 2.35
C LEU A 48 1.69 8.85 2.77
N ASP A 49 2.14 9.27 3.96
CA ASP A 49 2.02 10.64 4.45
C ASP A 49 3.07 11.57 3.84
N ALA A 50 4.21 11.05 3.40
CA ALA A 50 5.23 11.81 2.67
C ALA A 50 4.76 12.23 1.27
N MET A 51 3.73 11.59 0.74
CA MET A 51 3.07 12.00 -0.51
C MET A 51 2.32 13.32 -0.37
N GLY A 52 1.99 13.76 0.85
CA GLY A 52 1.20 14.98 1.07
C GLY A 52 -0.26 14.84 0.64
N LEU A 53 -0.90 15.99 0.39
CA LEU A 53 -2.31 16.04 -0.03
C LEU A 53 -2.46 15.47 -1.45
N PRO A 54 -3.56 14.78 -1.78
CA PRO A 54 -3.82 14.36 -3.17
C PRO A 54 -3.97 15.56 -4.10
N PRO A 55 -3.87 15.34 -5.43
CA PRO A 55 -4.13 16.38 -6.41
C PRO A 55 -5.55 16.93 -6.26
N ALA A 56 -5.77 18.17 -6.69
CA ALA A 56 -7.05 18.84 -6.51
C ALA A 56 -8.17 18.03 -7.19
N GLY A 57 -9.36 17.98 -6.58
CA GLY A 57 -10.48 17.22 -7.13
C GLY A 57 -10.45 15.71 -6.87
N PHE A 58 -9.44 15.18 -6.18
CA PHE A 58 -9.39 13.80 -5.72
C PHE A 58 -9.61 13.70 -4.21
N SER A 59 -10.26 12.63 -3.77
CA SER A 59 -10.51 12.34 -2.36
C SER A 59 -10.10 10.91 -2.03
N LYS A 60 -9.44 10.72 -0.87
CA LYS A 60 -9.07 9.40 -0.41
C LYS A 60 -10.31 8.51 -0.28
N GLN A 61 -10.23 7.31 -0.84
CA GLN A 61 -11.28 6.31 -0.75
C GLN A 61 -10.93 5.23 0.28
N LYS A 62 -9.79 4.56 0.09
CA LYS A 62 -9.39 3.40 0.90
C LYS A 62 -7.88 3.23 0.94
N ASP A 63 -7.38 2.77 2.08
CA ASP A 63 -6.04 2.22 2.23
C ASP A 63 -6.16 0.70 2.41
N SER A 64 -5.33 -0.05 1.70
CA SER A 64 -5.17 -1.50 1.87
C SER A 64 -3.70 -1.79 2.14
N PHE A 65 -3.40 -2.66 3.10
CA PHE A 65 -2.03 -3.01 3.47
C PHE A 65 -1.80 -4.49 3.20
N ASN A 66 -0.71 -4.79 2.51
CA ASN A 66 -0.17 -6.14 2.36
C ASN A 66 1.05 -6.26 3.27
N LEU A 67 0.85 -6.78 4.48
CA LEU A 67 1.90 -6.86 5.48
C LEU A 67 2.47 -8.28 5.53
N PRO A 68 3.81 -8.45 5.63
CA PRO A 68 4.41 -9.77 5.74
C PRO A 68 4.01 -10.40 7.07
N THR A 69 3.82 -11.71 7.08
CA THR A 69 3.55 -12.51 8.29
C THR A 69 4.65 -13.50 8.60
N GLU A 70 5.56 -13.72 7.66
CA GLU A 70 6.64 -14.68 7.71
C GLU A 70 7.96 -13.97 7.35
N PHE A 71 9.08 -14.55 7.76
CA PHE A 71 10.42 -14.16 7.34
C PHE A 71 11.21 -15.39 6.96
N TYR A 72 12.24 -15.25 6.14
CA TYR A 72 13.03 -16.39 5.68
C TYR A 72 14.52 -16.16 5.87
N LEU A 73 15.25 -17.27 6.01
CA LEU A 73 16.70 -17.31 6.01
C LEU A 73 17.16 -18.02 4.73
N GLU A 74 18.03 -17.38 3.97
CA GLU A 74 18.73 -18.01 2.84
C GLU A 74 20.20 -18.14 3.20
N LYS A 75 20.73 -19.37 3.18
CA LYS A 75 22.13 -19.68 3.57
C LYS A 75 22.51 -19.07 4.95
N GLY A 76 21.56 -19.12 5.90
CA GLY A 76 21.72 -18.59 7.25
C GLY A 76 21.61 -17.07 7.38
N LYS A 77 21.27 -16.35 6.29
CA LYS A 77 21.12 -14.88 6.29
C LYS A 77 19.66 -14.48 6.10
N LEU A 78 19.21 -13.43 6.80
CA LEU A 78 17.85 -12.92 6.68
C LEU A 78 17.59 -12.34 5.29
N VAL A 79 16.54 -12.85 4.65
CA VAL A 79 16.00 -12.28 3.41
C VAL A 79 15.12 -11.07 3.75
N SER A 80 15.19 -10.02 2.94
CA SER A 80 14.34 -8.84 3.10
C SER A 80 12.86 -9.18 2.92
N ASN A 81 12.03 -8.86 3.90
CA ASN A 81 10.58 -9.05 3.78
C ASN A 81 9.97 -7.98 2.87
N GLN A 82 9.02 -8.40 2.04
CA GLN A 82 8.23 -7.50 1.22
C GLN A 82 6.99 -7.04 2.01
N ALA A 83 6.67 -5.76 1.89
CA ALA A 83 5.45 -5.20 2.43
C ALA A 83 4.94 -4.15 1.46
N GLY A 84 3.63 -3.94 1.38
CA GLY A 84 3.08 -2.93 0.51
C GLY A 84 1.82 -2.28 1.04
N ALA A 85 1.48 -1.14 0.45
CA ALA A 85 0.23 -0.46 0.68
C ALA A 85 -0.32 0.08 -0.63
N VAL A 86 -1.65 0.02 -0.78
CA VAL A 86 -2.38 0.62 -1.89
C VAL A 86 -3.36 1.64 -1.33
N ARG A 87 -3.29 2.87 -1.81
CA ARG A 87 -4.20 3.96 -1.50
C ARG A 87 -4.92 4.40 -2.78
N LYS A 88 -6.24 4.22 -2.79
CA LYS A 88 -7.09 4.63 -3.91
C LYS A 88 -7.72 5.99 -3.66
N PHE A 89 -7.76 6.81 -4.70
CA PHE A 89 -8.39 8.13 -4.69
C PHE A 89 -9.52 8.18 -5.73
N ALA A 90 -10.71 8.49 -5.25
CA ALA A 90 -11.88 8.70 -6.09
C ALA A 90 -12.00 10.17 -6.49
N ILE A 91 -12.64 10.43 -7.62
CA ILE A 91 -12.99 11.78 -8.07
C ILE A 91 -13.96 12.38 -7.04
N LYS A 92 -13.59 13.52 -6.46
CA LYS A 92 -14.30 14.15 -5.35
C LYS A 92 -15.74 14.50 -5.73
N GLY A 93 -15.97 15.08 -6.90
CA GLY A 93 -17.31 15.43 -7.36
C GLY A 93 -18.23 14.22 -7.52
N VAL A 94 -17.71 13.09 -8.02
CA VAL A 94 -18.46 11.82 -8.10
C VAL A 94 -18.81 11.31 -6.70
N LYS A 95 -17.84 11.29 -5.79
CA LYS A 95 -18.05 10.82 -4.41
C LYS A 95 -19.03 11.72 -3.64
N ASP A 96 -18.92 13.03 -3.79
CA ASP A 96 -19.80 14.00 -3.14
C ASP A 96 -21.23 13.88 -3.70
N ALA A 97 -21.38 13.66 -5.02
CA ALA A 97 -22.66 13.39 -5.67
C ALA A 97 -23.28 12.06 -5.20
N GLU A 98 -22.50 10.98 -5.08
CA GLU A 98 -22.96 9.69 -4.54
C GLU A 98 -23.44 9.83 -3.08
N ALA A 99 -22.68 10.55 -2.25
CA ALA A 99 -23.04 10.80 -0.86
C ALA A 99 -24.33 11.65 -0.75
N ALA A 100 -24.44 12.70 -1.56
CA ALA A 100 -25.63 13.54 -1.63
C ALA A 100 -26.87 12.74 -2.08
N ASN A 101 -26.73 11.89 -3.10
CA ASN A 101 -27.80 11.01 -3.58
C ASN A 101 -28.27 10.02 -2.50
N LYS A 102 -27.33 9.40 -1.77
CA LYS A 102 -27.67 8.46 -0.69
C LYS A 102 -28.41 9.14 0.46
N GLN A 103 -27.97 10.34 0.84
CA GLN A 103 -28.63 11.12 1.89
C GLN A 103 -30.02 11.60 1.43
N ALA A 104 -30.12 12.15 0.23
CA ALA A 104 -31.38 12.56 -0.36
C ALA A 104 -32.37 11.39 -0.45
N GLY A 105 -31.95 10.21 -0.92
CA GLY A 105 -32.78 9.02 -0.97
C GLY A 105 -33.33 8.61 0.39
N THR A 106 -32.50 8.68 1.44
CA THR A 106 -32.92 8.38 2.82
C THR A 106 -33.97 9.39 3.33
N ASP A 107 -33.75 10.68 3.06
CA ASP A 107 -34.65 11.75 3.48
C ASP A 107 -35.98 11.70 2.73
N TYR A 108 -35.95 11.44 1.42
CA TYR A 108 -37.15 11.25 0.60
C TYR A 108 -37.95 10.02 1.03
N GLN A 109 -37.28 8.90 1.32
CA GLN A 109 -37.94 7.70 1.82
C GLN A 109 -38.68 7.95 3.14
N LYS A 110 -38.07 8.70 4.08
CA LYS A 110 -38.74 9.12 5.32
C LYS A 110 -39.97 9.99 5.05
N LYS A 111 -39.88 10.96 4.14
CA LYS A 111 -41.00 11.85 3.78
C LYS A 111 -42.15 11.08 3.13
N ILE A 112 -41.85 10.16 2.22
CA ILE A 112 -42.86 9.30 1.57
C ILE A 112 -43.57 8.44 2.62
N LEU A 113 -42.82 7.78 3.53
CA LEU A 113 -43.41 6.98 4.60
C LEU A 113 -44.27 7.81 5.56
N ALA A 114 -43.83 9.04 5.88
CA ALA A 114 -44.60 9.96 6.73
C ALA A 114 -45.89 10.46 6.05
N ALA A 115 -45.86 10.74 4.75
CA ALA A 115 -47.04 11.12 3.97
C ALA A 115 -48.00 9.92 3.80
N GLN A 116 -47.47 8.73 3.53
CA GLN A 116 -48.23 7.48 3.46
C GLN A 116 -48.94 7.16 4.78
N ALA A 117 -48.25 7.31 5.91
CA ALA A 117 -48.82 7.11 7.24
C ALA A 117 -49.97 8.08 7.57
N LYS A 118 -50.00 9.25 6.91
CA LYS A 118 -51.06 10.27 7.04
C LYS A 118 -52.15 10.16 5.97
N GLY A 119 -52.01 9.25 4.99
CA GLY A 119 -52.91 9.17 3.84
C GLY A 119 -52.84 10.37 2.89
N ASP A 120 -51.75 11.14 2.93
CA ASP A 120 -51.58 12.37 2.14
C ASP A 120 -50.96 12.05 0.77
N TYR A 121 -51.82 11.61 -0.15
CA TYR A 121 -51.41 11.21 -1.51
C TYR A 121 -50.90 12.38 -2.38
N GLN A 122 -51.34 13.62 -2.12
CA GLN A 122 -50.83 14.80 -2.82
C GLN A 122 -49.40 15.10 -2.41
N GLU A 123 -49.11 15.08 -1.10
CA GLU A 123 -47.75 15.27 -0.60
C GLU A 123 -46.83 14.13 -1.06
N MET A 124 -47.33 12.89 -1.07
CA MET A 124 -46.58 11.75 -1.60
C MET A 124 -46.16 11.95 -3.06
N THR A 125 -47.07 12.44 -3.91
CA THR A 125 -46.80 12.70 -5.34
C THR A 125 -45.80 13.85 -5.51
N ARG A 126 -45.93 14.93 -4.73
CA ARG A 126 -45.02 16.07 -4.72
C ARG A 126 -43.59 15.66 -4.34
N VAL A 127 -43.47 14.86 -3.28
CA VAL A 127 -42.18 14.35 -2.78
C VAL A 127 -41.51 13.42 -3.81
N MET A 128 -42.29 12.59 -4.52
CA MET A 128 -41.76 11.75 -5.60
C MET A 128 -41.25 12.57 -6.80
N GLN A 129 -41.96 13.62 -7.21
CA GLN A 129 -41.51 14.50 -8.30
C GLN A 129 -40.24 15.28 -7.93
N GLU A 130 -40.16 15.81 -6.70
CA GLU A 130 -38.94 16.45 -6.19
C GLU A 130 -37.75 15.49 -6.19
N MET A 131 -37.97 14.24 -5.77
CA MET A 131 -36.94 13.21 -5.76
C MET A 131 -36.43 12.94 -7.19
N GLN A 132 -37.32 12.81 -8.17
CA GLN A 132 -36.95 12.56 -9.56
C GLN A 132 -36.12 13.72 -10.13
N GLN A 133 -36.53 14.98 -9.90
CA GLN A 133 -35.78 16.15 -10.35
C GLN A 133 -34.39 16.26 -9.70
N LYS A 134 -34.29 16.11 -8.36
CA LYS A 134 -33.01 16.23 -7.67
C LYS A 134 -32.04 15.10 -8.02
N THR A 135 -32.54 13.89 -8.20
CA THR A 135 -31.72 12.74 -8.61
C THR A 135 -31.13 12.98 -10.00
N SER A 136 -31.93 13.49 -10.94
CA SER A 136 -31.44 13.88 -12.27
C SER A 136 -30.40 15.00 -12.22
N GLN A 137 -30.61 16.04 -11.41
CA GLN A 137 -29.66 17.14 -11.29
C GLN A 137 -28.33 16.71 -10.65
N THR A 138 -28.37 15.87 -9.63
CA THR A 138 -27.17 15.37 -8.94
C THR A 138 -26.41 14.35 -9.79
N ALA A 139 -27.12 13.52 -10.55
CA ALA A 139 -26.51 12.61 -11.53
C ALA A 139 -25.76 13.40 -12.62
N LEU A 140 -26.35 14.48 -13.14
CA LEU A 140 -25.69 15.36 -14.12
C LEU A 140 -24.43 16.04 -13.55
N GLN A 141 -24.44 16.45 -12.28
CA GLN A 141 -23.23 16.96 -11.61
C GLN A 141 -22.15 15.89 -11.44
N GLY A 142 -22.54 14.64 -11.16
CA GLY A 142 -21.61 13.51 -11.12
C GLY A 142 -20.99 13.21 -12.48
N VAL A 143 -21.79 13.30 -13.56
CA VAL A 143 -21.31 13.14 -14.95
C VAL A 143 -20.36 14.26 -15.35
N GLN A 144 -20.70 15.53 -15.06
CA GLN A 144 -19.81 16.67 -15.32
C GLN A 144 -18.49 16.56 -14.55
N ALA A 145 -18.53 16.14 -13.28
CA ALA A 145 -17.33 15.90 -12.49
C ALA A 145 -16.47 14.74 -13.01
N GLN A 146 -17.08 13.78 -13.72
CA GLN A 146 -16.40 12.66 -14.36
C GLN A 146 -15.82 13.03 -15.74
N GLU A 147 -16.45 13.98 -16.44
CA GLU A 147 -15.95 14.55 -17.71
C GLU A 147 -14.74 15.49 -17.49
N ASP A 148 -14.72 16.26 -16.38
CA ASP A 148 -13.67 17.25 -16.10
C ASP A 148 -12.37 16.68 -15.49
N LYS A 149 -12.42 15.47 -14.89
CA LYS A 149 -11.24 14.78 -14.34
C LYS A 149 -11.30 13.31 -14.69
N LYS A 150 -10.61 12.96 -15.78
CA LYS A 150 -10.39 11.57 -16.20
C LYS A 150 -9.77 10.75 -15.06
N LEU A 151 -10.17 9.48 -14.99
CA LEU A 151 -9.67 8.32 -14.22
C LEU A 151 -9.32 8.53 -12.73
N PRO A 152 -9.69 7.57 -11.84
CA PRO A 152 -9.24 7.59 -10.45
C PRO A 152 -7.72 7.47 -10.35
N ILE A 153 -7.14 7.94 -9.24
CA ILE A 153 -5.70 7.78 -8.97
C ILE A 153 -5.48 6.61 -8.02
N GLU A 154 -4.54 5.74 -8.35
CA GLU A 154 -4.01 4.72 -7.46
C GLU A 154 -2.56 5.04 -7.07
N LEU A 155 -2.29 4.95 -5.76
CA LEU A 155 -0.96 5.05 -5.18
C LEU A 155 -0.60 3.69 -4.60
N LYS A 156 0.47 3.07 -5.10
CA LYS A 156 1.01 1.83 -4.57
C LYS A 156 2.40 2.06 -4.01
N VAL A 157 2.67 1.53 -2.83
CA VAL A 157 3.97 1.58 -2.17
C VAL A 157 4.39 0.15 -1.92
N ASP A 158 5.59 -0.22 -2.37
CA ASP A 158 6.21 -1.52 -2.11
C ASP A 158 7.57 -1.34 -1.44
N PHE A 159 7.82 -2.13 -0.41
CA PHE A 159 9.12 -2.24 0.25
C PHE A 159 9.86 -3.48 -0.22
N ASN A 160 11.17 -3.35 -0.42
CA ASN A 160 12.05 -4.45 -0.80
C ASN A 160 11.52 -5.21 -2.03
N ARG A 161 10.95 -4.51 -3.01
CA ARG A 161 10.57 -5.10 -4.29
C ARG A 161 11.79 -5.05 -5.20
N PRO A 162 12.27 -6.20 -5.72
CA PRO A 162 13.30 -6.17 -6.74
C PRO A 162 12.72 -5.59 -8.04
N ASP A 163 13.51 -4.82 -8.76
CA ASP A 163 13.10 -4.23 -10.03
C ASP A 163 14.31 -4.13 -10.97
N TYR A 164 14.11 -4.47 -12.23
CA TYR A 164 15.17 -4.46 -13.23
C TYR A 164 14.60 -3.96 -14.56
N ARG A 165 15.14 -2.85 -15.06
CA ARG A 165 14.71 -2.26 -16.34
C ARG A 165 15.74 -1.31 -16.92
N SER A 166 15.75 -1.16 -18.24
CA SER A 166 16.48 -0.07 -18.90
C SER A 166 15.87 1.29 -18.54
N ILE A 167 16.72 2.32 -18.48
CA ILE A 167 16.30 3.70 -18.27
C ILE A 167 16.25 4.38 -19.64
N ASP A 168 15.06 4.87 -20.00
CA ASP A 168 14.89 5.81 -21.09
C ASP A 168 15.05 7.24 -20.54
N PRO A 169 16.06 8.01 -20.96
CA PRO A 169 16.28 9.37 -20.49
C PRO A 169 15.08 10.30 -20.71
N ASP A 170 14.29 10.07 -21.76
CA ASP A 170 13.14 10.91 -22.11
C ASP A 170 11.94 10.68 -21.17
N LEU A 171 11.97 9.58 -20.40
CA LEU A 171 10.94 9.23 -19.43
C LEU A 171 11.31 9.59 -17.99
N VAL A 172 12.46 10.23 -17.76
CA VAL A 172 12.90 10.63 -16.42
C VAL A 172 12.10 11.84 -15.94
N VAL A 173 11.38 11.68 -14.83
CA VAL A 173 10.56 12.74 -14.21
C VAL A 173 11.32 13.48 -13.12
N VAL A 174 12.05 12.72 -12.30
CA VAL A 174 12.83 13.21 -11.16
C VAL A 174 14.13 12.45 -11.12
N GLU A 175 15.20 13.18 -10.90
CA GLU A 175 16.53 12.63 -10.77
C GLU A 175 17.29 13.33 -9.64
N GLN A 176 17.69 12.55 -8.63
CA GLN A 176 18.53 13.03 -7.53
C GLN A 176 19.24 11.85 -6.84
N ALA A 177 20.25 12.13 -6.03
CA ALA A 177 20.94 11.09 -5.27
C ALA A 177 19.96 10.28 -4.40
N GLY A 178 19.91 8.98 -4.64
CA GLY A 178 19.08 8.01 -3.95
C GLY A 178 17.64 7.86 -4.48
N VAL A 179 17.22 8.69 -5.46
CA VAL A 179 15.84 8.68 -5.97
C VAL A 179 15.80 8.87 -7.48
N LEU A 180 15.02 8.02 -8.15
CA LEU A 180 14.77 8.11 -9.59
C LEU A 180 13.27 7.94 -9.84
N ALA A 181 12.63 8.87 -10.54
CA ALA A 181 11.26 8.71 -10.99
C ALA A 181 11.21 8.53 -12.50
N LEU A 182 10.54 7.48 -12.95
CA LEU A 182 10.40 7.12 -14.36
C LEU A 182 8.92 7.05 -14.73
N LYS A 183 8.57 7.62 -15.88
CA LYS A 183 7.32 7.31 -16.55
C LYS A 183 7.42 5.92 -17.16
N THR A 184 6.33 5.18 -17.14
CA THR A 184 6.22 3.98 -17.97
C THR A 184 5.76 4.41 -19.36
N GLN A 185 6.52 4.05 -20.39
CA GLN A 185 6.05 4.15 -21.78
C GLN A 185 4.72 3.40 -21.87
N GLN A 186 3.62 4.11 -22.04
CA GLN A 186 2.32 3.46 -22.24
C GLN A 186 2.16 2.97 -23.68
N GLY A 187 1.41 1.87 -23.80
CA GLY A 187 0.87 1.39 -25.08
C GLY A 187 -0.21 2.31 -25.64
N GLU A 188 -0.51 2.10 -26.92
CA GLU A 188 -1.46 2.80 -27.81
C GLU A 188 -1.74 4.30 -27.56
N GLU A 189 -1.41 5.10 -28.57
CA GLU A 189 -1.68 6.54 -28.67
C GLU A 189 -3.13 6.87 -28.29
N GLY A 190 -3.36 7.48 -27.11
CA GLY A 190 -4.68 7.91 -26.66
C GLY A 190 -5.12 7.42 -25.27
N ASP A 191 -4.37 6.56 -24.58
CA ASP A 191 -4.66 6.19 -23.19
C ASP A 191 -4.44 7.40 -22.25
N PRO A 192 -5.47 7.85 -21.50
CA PRO A 192 -5.35 8.98 -20.57
C PRO A 192 -4.71 8.61 -19.22
N GLN A 193 -4.39 7.34 -18.99
CA GLN A 193 -3.73 6.87 -17.77
C GLN A 193 -2.21 7.02 -17.92
N GLU A 194 -1.45 7.26 -16.86
CA GLU A 194 0.01 7.22 -16.88
C GLU A 194 0.47 6.64 -15.56
N THR A 195 1.55 5.85 -15.61
CA THR A 195 2.19 5.33 -14.42
C THR A 195 3.56 5.96 -14.23
N VAL A 196 3.72 6.68 -13.12
CA VAL A 196 5.03 7.19 -12.67
C VAL A 196 5.51 6.33 -11.51
N SER A 197 6.64 5.65 -11.71
CA SER A 197 7.31 4.85 -10.70
C SER A 197 8.47 5.63 -10.10
N VAL A 198 8.41 5.90 -8.80
CA VAL A 198 9.44 6.58 -8.01
C VAL A 198 10.19 5.56 -7.16
N TYR A 199 11.45 5.35 -7.50
CA TYR A 199 12.36 4.39 -6.88
C TYR A 199 13.23 5.08 -5.84
N PHE A 200 13.35 4.47 -4.67
CA PHE A 200 14.21 4.91 -3.56
C PHE A 200 15.16 3.78 -3.19
N GLN A 201 16.43 3.93 -3.53
CA GLN A 201 17.50 3.03 -3.08
C GLN A 201 18.85 3.77 -3.10
N PRO A 202 19.29 4.32 -1.95
CA PRO A 202 20.50 5.12 -1.86
C PRO A 202 21.78 4.45 -2.35
N SER A 203 21.89 3.11 -2.27
CA SER A 203 23.10 2.42 -2.71
C SER A 203 23.24 2.34 -4.23
N VAL A 204 22.14 2.04 -4.92
CA VAL A 204 22.09 1.85 -6.37
C VAL A 204 21.96 3.19 -7.09
N LEU A 205 21.18 4.12 -6.53
CA LEU A 205 20.84 5.40 -7.17
C LEU A 205 21.76 6.56 -6.74
N LYS A 206 23.04 6.29 -6.43
CA LYS A 206 23.97 7.35 -5.96
C LYS A 206 24.27 8.39 -7.04
N ASP A 207 24.43 7.93 -8.27
CA ASP A 207 24.75 8.75 -9.44
C ASP A 207 23.84 8.36 -10.61
N THR A 208 22.58 8.76 -10.50
CA THR A 208 21.51 8.42 -11.44
C THR A 208 21.78 8.84 -12.87
N LYS A 209 22.54 9.93 -13.09
CA LYS A 209 22.90 10.45 -14.42
C LYS A 209 23.74 9.50 -15.27
N THR A 210 24.45 8.60 -14.62
CA THR A 210 25.34 7.64 -15.28
C THR A 210 24.66 6.30 -15.54
N LEU A 211 23.46 6.10 -15.00
CA LEU A 211 22.74 4.83 -15.10
C LEU A 211 22.00 4.73 -16.43
N SER A 212 22.32 3.71 -17.21
CA SER A 212 21.51 3.29 -18.36
C SER A 212 20.46 2.22 -17.98
N GLN A 213 20.55 1.69 -16.76
CA GLN A 213 19.66 0.65 -16.26
C GLN A 213 19.41 0.84 -14.76
N LEU A 214 18.21 0.49 -14.34
CA LEU A 214 17.80 0.32 -12.97
C LEU A 214 17.98 -1.15 -12.57
N ASP A 215 18.70 -1.40 -11.48
CA ASP A 215 18.91 -2.73 -10.90
C ASP A 215 18.70 -2.66 -9.39
N ILE A 216 17.43 -2.62 -8.97
CA ILE A 216 17.02 -2.66 -7.57
C ILE A 216 17.07 -4.11 -7.12
N ARG A 217 18.11 -4.46 -6.37
CA ARG A 217 18.24 -5.80 -5.79
C ARG A 217 17.75 -5.83 -4.36
N THR A 218 17.14 -6.95 -4.02
CA THR A 218 16.89 -7.37 -2.65
C THR A 218 17.99 -8.33 -2.22
N GLY A 219 18.49 -8.16 -1.01
CA GLY A 219 19.59 -8.98 -0.51
C GLY A 219 19.48 -9.22 0.98
N PRO A 220 20.51 -9.85 1.56
CA PRO A 220 20.55 -10.07 2.99
C PRO A 220 20.39 -8.78 3.79
N VAL A 221 19.52 -8.79 4.79
CA VAL A 221 19.25 -7.63 5.65
C VAL A 221 19.70 -7.88 7.09
N PRO A 222 20.06 -6.83 7.84
CA PRO A 222 20.54 -6.97 9.22
C PRO A 222 19.41 -7.33 10.21
N SER A 223 18.15 -7.03 9.87
CA SER A 223 16.98 -7.28 10.71
C SER A 223 15.77 -7.70 9.87
N LYS A 224 14.85 -8.47 10.47
CA LYS A 224 13.60 -8.90 9.84
C LYS A 224 12.70 -7.74 9.39
N THR A 225 12.84 -6.57 10.01
CA THR A 225 12.04 -5.37 9.74
C THR A 225 12.75 -4.35 8.85
N SER A 226 13.92 -4.71 8.30
CA SER A 226 14.71 -3.77 7.53
C SER A 226 14.08 -3.45 6.18
N ILE A 227 14.26 -2.21 5.75
CA ILE A 227 13.90 -1.73 4.43
C ILE A 227 15.17 -1.28 3.73
N SER A 228 15.39 -1.84 2.55
CA SER A 228 16.53 -1.57 1.67
C SER A 228 16.16 -0.82 0.40
N SER A 229 14.90 -0.93 -0.03
CA SER A 229 14.36 -0.17 -1.14
C SER A 229 12.87 0.12 -0.91
N ILE A 230 12.41 1.22 -1.50
CA ILE A 230 11.00 1.61 -1.54
C ILE A 230 10.68 1.97 -2.99
N THR A 231 9.58 1.45 -3.52
CA THR A 231 9.03 1.87 -4.81
C THR A 231 7.66 2.44 -4.58
N ILE A 232 7.39 3.60 -5.18
CA ILE A 232 6.09 4.26 -5.16
C ILE A 232 5.59 4.32 -6.61
N GLU A 233 4.43 3.73 -6.89
CA GLU A 233 3.78 3.79 -8.20
C GLU A 233 2.56 4.69 -8.08
N LEU A 234 2.49 5.70 -8.96
CA LEU A 234 1.37 6.61 -9.12
C LEU A 234 0.74 6.33 -10.47
N GLU A 235 -0.51 5.89 -10.47
CA GLU A 235 -1.27 5.56 -11.67
C GLU A 235 -2.51 6.46 -11.75
N GLY A 236 -2.70 7.16 -12.86
CA GLY A 236 -3.80 8.12 -13.03
C GLY A 236 -3.52 9.14 -14.15
N PRO A 237 -4.17 10.31 -14.16
CA PRO A 237 -3.96 11.30 -15.22
C PRO A 237 -2.53 11.84 -15.23
N ALA A 238 -1.89 11.83 -16.41
CA ALA A 238 -0.48 12.15 -16.60
C ALA A 238 -0.02 13.43 -15.87
N GLU A 239 -0.70 14.56 -16.10
CA GLU A 239 -0.34 15.84 -15.47
C GLU A 239 -0.42 15.78 -13.94
N GLU A 240 -1.43 15.10 -13.40
CA GLU A 240 -1.69 15.03 -11.96
C GLU A 240 -0.68 14.09 -11.28
N VAL A 241 -0.37 12.93 -11.87
CA VAL A 241 0.58 11.96 -11.30
C VAL A 241 2.03 12.43 -11.43
N GLU A 242 2.41 13.08 -12.54
CA GLU A 242 3.76 13.62 -12.72
C GLU A 242 4.03 14.77 -11.75
N ALA A 243 3.10 15.73 -11.66
CA ALA A 243 3.20 16.83 -10.71
C ALA A 243 3.23 16.31 -9.26
N TRP A 244 2.48 15.23 -8.97
CA TRP A 244 2.50 14.63 -7.65
C TRP A 244 3.82 13.94 -7.32
N ALA A 245 4.42 13.22 -8.27
CA ALA A 245 5.73 12.59 -8.09
C ALA A 245 6.81 13.60 -7.69
N LYS A 246 6.78 14.80 -8.28
CA LYS A 246 7.76 15.88 -8.03
C LYS A 246 7.65 16.54 -6.64
N ARG A 247 6.49 16.44 -5.96
CA ARG A 247 6.24 17.08 -4.66
C ARG A 247 6.32 16.13 -3.46
N ILE A 248 6.72 14.87 -3.67
CA ILE A 248 6.92 13.90 -2.59
C ILE A 248 8.02 14.40 -1.65
N ASP A 249 7.83 14.27 -0.34
CA ASP A 249 8.90 14.51 0.63
C ASP A 249 9.91 13.36 0.59
N PHE A 250 10.85 13.47 -0.34
CA PHE A 250 11.88 12.46 -0.58
C PHE A 250 12.74 12.18 0.64
N LYS A 251 13.04 13.21 1.44
CA LYS A 251 13.82 13.06 2.67
C LYS A 251 13.10 12.18 3.68
N LYS A 252 11.79 12.37 3.85
CA LYS A 252 10.96 11.56 4.75
C LYS A 252 10.84 10.11 4.28
N VAL A 253 10.75 9.87 2.96
CA VAL A 253 10.74 8.51 2.39
C VAL A 253 12.10 7.82 2.58
N LEU A 254 13.20 8.50 2.21
CA LEU A 254 14.56 7.97 2.36
C LEU A 254 14.90 7.63 3.81
N ALA A 255 14.40 8.40 4.78
CA ALA A 255 14.57 8.12 6.20
C ALA A 255 13.93 6.80 6.68
N GLN A 256 13.07 6.17 5.87
CA GLN A 256 12.49 4.85 6.20
C GLN A 256 13.39 3.68 5.77
N ILE A 257 14.37 3.93 4.91
CA ILE A 257 15.37 2.95 4.45
C ILE A 257 16.49 2.89 5.48
N ASP A 258 16.64 1.73 6.12
CA ASP A 258 17.58 1.48 7.21
C ASP A 258 18.57 0.33 6.94
N ALA A 259 18.48 -0.29 5.77
CA ALA A 259 19.44 -1.28 5.29
C ALA A 259 20.07 -0.87 3.97
N THR A 260 21.37 -1.13 3.85
CA THR A 260 22.09 -1.03 2.58
C THR A 260 22.34 -2.43 2.05
N VAL A 261 21.73 -2.76 0.92
CA VAL A 261 22.07 -3.98 0.18
C VAL A 261 23.29 -3.67 -0.70
N LYS A 262 24.32 -4.50 -0.55
CA LYS A 262 25.55 -4.44 -1.33
C LYS A 262 25.44 -5.34 -2.55
#